data_AF-A0A9N8QME9-F1
#
_entry.id   AF-A0A9N8QME9-F1
#
_cell.length_a   1.000
_cell.length_b   1.000
_cell.length_c   1.000
_cell.angle_alpha   90.00
_cell.angle_beta   90.00
_cell.angle_gamma   90.00
#
_symmetry.space_group_name_H-M   'P 1'
#
loop_
_entity.id
_entity.type
_entity.pdbx_description
1 polymer ?
#
loop_
_entity_poly.entity_id
_entity_poly.type
_entity_poly.pdbx_seq_one_letter_code
_entity_poly.pdbx_strand_id
1 'polypeptide(L)'
;MRVSLALVALAALIAPASAACVTKGTKRTGATGRGYTYYAFPAAGFGPTGGWRSLPDSNKVCGAVLHRNLKVPQGSAELTVPVYESAIDNPAGVLRVVIGTEAKGRDGWTYWTSINNAKKKAYADNAFISSHQQIAVIVPQFLGPKDRKDGSATETDLLFHSNTWADGLNGINPKRLGAESVSSFDVIDAVVSYATKKYPNAQRIVFGGHSMGAQFVHRYAALRKDGKRDMHFVAANPGSWLYFNQSRINWNDKAKCPAYDDYKMGISQRAGADELPPYAASDIARLGRAGLTARIADRRLHLLVGANDKGSGDYSCEANAQGTSHRNRGQRYLQSVIQSLPANNAALKRAGGARVLGGSQGPGQAGVPQKWTWDVVSPCTHDEVCMFNSVQGQKRLFLDGFPRPGSKRNLDEDEFEEERAALVKRTHVQPHVRAVHHV
;
A
#
# COMPACT_ATOMS: atom_id res chain seq x y z
N MET A 1 3.73 -34.18 -42.78
CA MET A 1 4.06 -33.95 -41.35
C MET A 1 2.90 -33.18 -40.71
N ARG A 2 2.14 -33.84 -39.83
CA ARG A 2 1.05 -33.21 -39.06
C ARG A 2 1.65 -32.70 -37.75
N VAL A 3 1.54 -31.41 -37.48
CA VAL A 3 1.93 -30.80 -36.20
C VAL A 3 0.74 -30.94 -35.25
N SER A 4 0.87 -31.80 -34.24
CA SER A 4 -0.12 -31.95 -33.17
C SER A 4 -0.06 -30.73 -32.25
N LEU A 5 -1.16 -29.97 -32.21
CA LEU A 5 -1.39 -28.93 -31.20
C LEU A 5 -1.80 -29.63 -29.89
N ALA A 6 -0.90 -29.70 -28.93
CA ALA A 6 -1.24 -30.18 -27.58
C ALA A 6 -2.03 -29.07 -26.86
N LEU A 7 -3.35 -29.25 -26.76
CA LEU A 7 -4.19 -28.48 -25.84
C LEU A 7 -3.77 -28.83 -24.40
N VAL A 8 -3.13 -27.91 -23.70
CA VAL A 8 -2.98 -27.99 -22.24
C VAL A 8 -4.29 -27.50 -21.63
N ALA A 9 -5.19 -28.45 -21.33
CA ALA A 9 -6.37 -28.18 -20.53
C ALA A 9 -5.93 -27.90 -19.07
N LEU A 10 -6.08 -26.65 -18.64
CA LEU A 10 -5.89 -26.28 -17.23
C LEU A 10 -7.11 -26.82 -16.46
N ALA A 11 -6.93 -27.93 -15.75
CA ALA A 11 -7.94 -28.44 -14.85
C ALA A 11 -8.25 -27.38 -13.78
N ALA A 12 -9.47 -26.85 -13.81
CA ALA A 12 -10.01 -26.09 -12.71
C ALA A 12 -10.11 -27.04 -11.50
N LEU A 13 -9.15 -26.93 -10.58
CA LEU A 13 -9.27 -27.54 -9.26
C LEU A 13 -10.55 -26.97 -8.63
N ILE A 14 -11.59 -27.80 -8.55
CA ILE A 14 -12.78 -27.53 -7.77
C ILE A 14 -12.29 -27.33 -6.35
N ALA A 15 -12.33 -26.08 -5.87
CA ALA A 15 -12.01 -25.78 -4.49
C ALA A 15 -12.94 -26.62 -3.61
N PRO A 16 -12.43 -27.34 -2.59
CA PRO A 16 -13.30 -28.03 -1.64
C PRO A 16 -14.28 -27.00 -1.07
N ALA A 17 -15.55 -27.37 -0.98
CA ALA A 17 -16.59 -26.53 -0.37
C ALA A 17 -16.03 -25.95 0.93
N SER A 18 -15.90 -24.61 1.00
CA SER A 18 -15.25 -23.99 2.14
C SER A 18 -15.99 -24.41 3.40
N ALA A 19 -15.29 -25.07 4.33
CA ALA A 19 -15.86 -25.41 5.62
C ALA A 19 -16.51 -24.16 6.22
N ALA A 20 -17.70 -24.33 6.81
CA ALA A 20 -18.50 -23.22 7.32
C ALA A 20 -17.66 -22.31 8.23
N CYS A 21 -17.87 -21.00 8.11
CA CYS A 21 -17.19 -20.01 8.94
C CYS A 21 -17.40 -20.32 10.44
N VAL A 22 -16.31 -20.47 11.19
CA VAL A 22 -16.36 -20.77 12.64
C VAL A 22 -16.14 -19.54 13.51
N THR A 23 -15.70 -18.42 12.93
CA THR A 23 -15.45 -17.19 13.68
C THR A 23 -16.75 -16.47 14.00
N LYS A 24 -16.90 -16.05 15.26
CA LYS A 24 -18.07 -15.33 15.75
C LYS A 24 -18.35 -14.09 14.90
N GLY A 25 -19.58 -14.00 14.40
CA GLY A 25 -20.09 -12.85 13.66
C GLY A 25 -21.24 -12.17 14.39
N THR A 26 -21.28 -10.85 14.35
CA THR A 26 -22.37 -10.04 14.88
C THR A 26 -23.12 -9.37 13.72
N LYS A 27 -24.44 -9.51 13.68
CA LYS A 27 -25.28 -8.82 12.70
C LYS A 27 -25.31 -7.32 13.02
N ARG A 28 -25.17 -6.49 11.99
CA ARG A 28 -25.22 -5.03 12.05
C ARG A 28 -26.04 -4.51 10.88
N THR A 29 -26.52 -3.29 11.01
CA THR A 29 -27.27 -2.58 9.96
C THR A 29 -26.52 -1.30 9.61
N GLY A 30 -26.29 -1.06 8.32
CA GLY A 30 -25.65 0.17 7.84
C GLY A 30 -26.65 1.30 7.61
N ALA A 31 -26.14 2.46 7.24
CA ALA A 31 -26.94 3.68 7.05
C ALA A 31 -28.07 3.55 6.00
N THR A 32 -27.97 2.60 5.06
CA THR A 32 -29.01 2.34 4.05
C THR A 32 -30.06 1.32 4.50
N GLY A 33 -30.03 0.88 5.76
CA GLY A 33 -30.90 -0.18 6.26
C GLY A 33 -30.45 -1.60 5.88
N ARG A 34 -29.38 -1.74 5.09
CA ARG A 34 -28.84 -3.05 4.70
C ARG A 34 -28.13 -3.74 5.86
N GLY A 35 -28.45 -5.02 6.07
CA GLY A 35 -27.78 -5.88 7.03
C GLY A 35 -26.41 -6.35 6.54
N TYR A 36 -25.45 -6.47 7.45
CA TYR A 36 -24.17 -7.11 7.21
C TYR A 36 -23.66 -7.83 8.47
N THR A 37 -22.79 -8.82 8.29
CA THR A 37 -22.12 -9.51 9.40
C THR A 37 -20.74 -8.88 9.64
N TYR A 38 -20.48 -8.43 10.87
CA TYR A 38 -19.16 -8.04 11.36
C TYR A 38 -18.50 -9.22 12.06
N TYR A 39 -17.34 -9.67 11.61
CA TYR A 39 -16.63 -10.80 12.21
C TYR A 39 -15.63 -10.36 13.27
N ALA A 40 -15.52 -11.12 14.35
CA ALA A 40 -14.40 -11.02 15.28
C ALA A 40 -13.08 -11.38 14.59
N PHE A 41 -11.96 -10.97 15.19
CA PHE A 41 -10.64 -11.33 14.66
C PHE A 41 -10.29 -12.78 15.02
N PRO A 42 -9.88 -13.59 14.03
CA PRO A 42 -9.41 -14.95 14.29
C PRO A 42 -8.20 -14.93 15.23
N ALA A 43 -8.27 -15.68 16.31
CA ALA A 43 -7.13 -15.88 17.20
C ALA A 43 -6.10 -16.83 16.55
N ALA A 44 -4.83 -16.52 16.72
CA ALA A 44 -3.71 -17.40 16.46
C ALA A 44 -2.79 -17.42 17.69
N GLY A 45 -2.10 -18.54 17.92
CA GLY A 45 -1.18 -18.68 19.06
C GLY A 45 0.26 -18.36 18.67
N PHE A 46 1.02 -17.76 19.58
CA PHE A 46 2.47 -17.66 19.45
C PHE A 46 3.15 -18.97 19.88
N GLY A 47 4.24 -19.31 19.19
CA GLY A 47 5.13 -20.39 19.57
C GLY A 47 6.24 -19.92 20.52
N PRO A 48 7.12 -20.84 20.95
CA PRO A 48 8.18 -20.55 21.92
C PRO A 48 9.16 -19.44 21.49
N THR A 49 9.29 -19.16 20.19
CA THR A 49 10.19 -18.09 19.72
C THR A 49 9.52 -16.73 19.51
N GLY A 50 8.20 -16.67 19.74
CA GLY A 50 7.37 -15.50 19.50
C GLY A 50 6.93 -15.35 18.04
N GLY A 51 7.08 -16.39 17.22
CA GLY A 51 6.47 -16.48 15.90
C GLY A 51 5.07 -17.09 15.97
N TRP A 52 4.29 -16.95 14.89
CA TRP A 52 2.97 -17.56 14.82
C TRP A 52 3.06 -19.07 14.64
N ARG A 53 2.23 -19.84 15.36
CA ARG A 53 2.16 -21.31 15.25
C ARG A 53 1.54 -21.78 13.94
N SER A 54 0.60 -21.01 13.42
CA SER A 54 -0.06 -21.26 12.15
C SER A 54 -0.69 -19.96 11.64
N LEU A 55 -0.94 -19.92 10.34
CA LEU A 55 -1.84 -18.92 9.76
C LEU A 55 -3.27 -19.45 9.89
N PRO A 56 -4.24 -18.67 10.41
CA PRO A 56 -5.63 -19.09 10.46
C PRO A 56 -6.17 -19.46 9.08
N ASP A 57 -6.78 -20.64 8.95
CA ASP A 57 -7.33 -21.13 7.69
C ASP A 57 -8.60 -20.37 7.26
N SER A 58 -9.04 -20.61 6.01
CA SER A 58 -10.19 -19.94 5.38
C SER A 58 -11.50 -20.05 6.17
N ASN A 59 -11.71 -21.11 6.95
CA ASN A 59 -12.91 -21.26 7.80
C ASN A 59 -12.87 -20.35 9.05
N LYS A 60 -11.68 -19.92 9.49
CA LYS A 60 -11.49 -18.95 10.56
C LYS A 60 -11.48 -17.53 10.00
N VAL A 61 -10.81 -17.28 8.88
CA VAL A 61 -10.79 -15.94 8.25
C VAL A 61 -12.00 -15.76 7.33
N CYS A 62 -13.16 -15.51 7.92
CA CYS A 62 -14.45 -15.66 7.22
C CYS A 62 -14.63 -14.75 6.00
N GLY A 63 -14.77 -15.39 4.84
CA GLY A 63 -14.86 -14.77 3.53
C GLY A 63 -13.52 -14.63 2.81
N ALA A 64 -12.44 -15.14 3.39
CA ALA A 64 -11.13 -15.25 2.75
C ALA A 64 -10.85 -16.69 2.30
N VAL A 65 -10.03 -16.81 1.26
CA VAL A 65 -9.30 -18.01 0.88
C VAL A 65 -7.82 -17.76 1.18
N LEU A 66 -7.19 -18.62 1.97
CA LEU A 66 -5.75 -18.61 2.17
C LEU A 66 -5.05 -19.35 1.02
N HIS A 67 -4.36 -18.60 0.17
CA HIS A 67 -3.47 -19.13 -0.86
C HIS A 67 -2.05 -19.25 -0.29
N ARG A 68 -1.38 -20.38 -0.51
CA ARG A 68 0.01 -20.64 -0.06
C ARG A 68 1.02 -20.66 -1.22
N ASN A 69 0.59 -20.31 -2.43
CA ASN A 69 1.32 -20.58 -3.66
C ASN A 69 1.45 -19.36 -4.59
N LEU A 70 1.21 -18.13 -4.11
CA LEU A 70 1.47 -16.95 -4.94
C LEU A 70 2.97 -16.89 -5.25
N LYS A 71 3.29 -16.86 -6.55
CA LYS A 71 4.67 -16.74 -7.04
C LYS A 71 5.05 -15.28 -7.23
N VAL A 72 6.32 -14.97 -6.98
CA VAL A 72 6.90 -13.64 -7.22
C VAL A 72 7.85 -13.78 -8.42
N PRO A 73 7.63 -13.05 -9.54
CA PRO A 73 8.40 -13.24 -10.78
C PRO A 73 9.93 -13.12 -10.63
N GLN A 74 10.40 -12.34 -9.65
CA GLN A 74 11.80 -12.07 -9.36
C GLN A 74 12.47 -13.16 -8.51
N GLY A 75 11.70 -14.11 -7.96
CA GLY A 75 12.21 -15.24 -7.19
C GLY A 75 12.32 -16.52 -8.01
N SER A 76 12.79 -17.60 -7.39
CA SER A 76 12.75 -18.91 -8.04
C SER A 76 11.31 -19.39 -8.26
N ALA A 77 11.13 -20.38 -9.13
CA ALA A 77 9.83 -21.01 -9.37
C ALA A 77 9.24 -21.67 -8.10
N GLU A 78 10.07 -21.96 -7.08
CA GLU A 78 9.65 -22.55 -5.82
C GLU A 78 9.17 -21.51 -4.82
N LEU A 79 9.77 -20.31 -4.79
CA LEU A 79 9.46 -19.26 -3.80
C LEU A 79 7.98 -18.87 -3.80
N THR A 80 7.36 -18.84 -2.62
CA THR A 80 5.94 -18.53 -2.41
C THR A 80 5.72 -17.38 -1.45
N VAL A 81 4.58 -16.71 -1.57
CA VAL A 81 4.06 -15.78 -0.56
C VAL A 81 2.64 -16.22 -0.19
N PRO A 82 2.33 -16.43 1.10
CA PRO A 82 0.94 -16.66 1.51
C PRO A 82 0.09 -15.40 1.36
N VAL A 83 -1.17 -15.57 0.94
CA VAL A 83 -2.09 -14.46 0.67
C VAL A 83 -3.49 -14.81 1.15
N TYR A 84 -4.10 -13.91 1.89
CA TYR A 84 -5.55 -13.93 2.15
C TYR A 84 -6.27 -13.16 1.05
N GLU A 85 -7.11 -13.83 0.28
CA GLU A 85 -7.89 -13.24 -0.80
C GLU A 85 -9.39 -13.41 -0.54
N SER A 86 -10.22 -12.44 -0.92
CA SER A 86 -11.68 -12.59 -0.84
C SER A 86 -12.16 -13.80 -1.65
N ALA A 87 -13.04 -14.60 -1.06
CA ALA A 87 -13.86 -15.56 -1.79
C ALA A 87 -14.86 -14.80 -2.66
N ILE A 88 -14.54 -14.68 -3.95
CA ILE A 88 -15.33 -13.97 -4.96
C ILE A 88 -15.98 -14.99 -5.90
N ASP A 89 -17.32 -14.96 -5.99
CA ASP A 89 -18.08 -15.90 -6.82
C ASP A 89 -17.90 -15.61 -8.33
N ASN A 90 -17.87 -14.33 -8.70
CA ASN A 90 -17.68 -13.87 -10.08
C ASN A 90 -16.54 -12.85 -10.16
N PRO A 91 -15.31 -13.27 -10.50
CA PRO A 91 -14.16 -12.37 -10.64
C PRO A 91 -14.38 -11.23 -11.64
N ALA A 92 -15.13 -11.45 -12.72
CA ALA A 92 -15.46 -10.41 -13.69
C ALA A 92 -16.44 -9.36 -13.13
N GLY A 93 -17.15 -9.67 -12.03
CA GLY A 93 -18.02 -8.74 -11.32
C GLY A 93 -17.28 -7.77 -10.38
N VAL A 94 -15.98 -7.99 -10.14
CA VAL A 94 -15.17 -7.12 -9.28
C VAL A 94 -14.80 -5.84 -10.02
N LEU A 95 -15.13 -4.70 -9.41
CA LEU A 95 -14.85 -3.35 -9.93
C LEU A 95 -13.72 -2.65 -9.18
N ARG A 96 -13.37 -3.14 -7.98
CA ARG A 96 -12.28 -2.62 -7.17
C ARG A 96 -11.54 -3.74 -6.46
N VAL A 97 -10.22 -3.62 -6.40
CA VAL A 97 -9.37 -4.47 -5.55
C VAL A 97 -8.73 -3.61 -4.48
N VAL A 98 -8.87 -4.00 -3.21
CA VAL A 98 -8.17 -3.40 -2.08
C VAL A 98 -7.09 -4.37 -1.63
N ILE A 99 -5.85 -4.03 -1.93
CA ILE A 99 -4.67 -4.68 -1.37
C ILE A 99 -4.46 -4.08 0.03
N GLY A 100 -4.47 -4.92 1.05
CA GLY A 100 -4.12 -4.53 2.41
C GLY A 100 -2.71 -4.98 2.78
N THR A 101 -2.24 -4.57 3.94
CA THR A 101 -1.00 -5.07 4.54
C THR A 101 -1.16 -5.10 6.06
N GLU A 102 -0.44 -6.01 6.69
CA GLU A 102 -0.34 -6.10 8.14
C GLU A 102 0.45 -4.94 8.76
N ALA A 103 0.59 -4.96 10.08
CA ALA A 103 1.48 -4.06 10.80
C ALA A 103 2.50 -4.85 11.63
N LYS A 104 3.03 -4.24 12.70
CA LYS A 104 4.11 -4.80 13.53
C LYS A 104 3.81 -6.21 14.07
N GLY A 105 2.54 -6.56 14.24
CA GLY A 105 2.09 -7.87 14.74
C GLY A 105 2.29 -9.03 13.77
N ARG A 106 2.58 -8.76 12.49
CA ARG A 106 2.62 -9.77 11.42
C ARG A 106 1.35 -10.64 11.37
N ASP A 107 0.20 -9.99 11.56
CA ASP A 107 -1.12 -10.60 11.67
C ASP A 107 -2.01 -10.21 10.47
N GLY A 108 -1.57 -10.52 9.26
CA GLY A 108 -2.26 -10.19 8.01
C GLY A 108 -3.72 -10.64 7.94
N TRP A 109 -4.11 -11.74 8.60
CA TRP A 109 -5.51 -12.16 8.68
C TRP A 109 -6.38 -11.20 9.51
N THR A 110 -5.83 -10.57 10.55
CA THR A 110 -6.51 -9.53 11.35
C THR A 110 -6.80 -8.33 10.46
N TYR A 111 -5.78 -7.88 9.72
CA TYR A 111 -5.90 -6.76 8.80
C TYR A 111 -6.85 -7.05 7.64
N TRP A 112 -6.79 -8.26 7.07
CA TRP A 112 -7.77 -8.70 6.07
C TRP A 112 -9.19 -8.67 6.64
N THR A 113 -9.39 -9.19 7.85
CA THR A 113 -10.71 -9.22 8.51
C THR A 113 -11.22 -7.80 8.79
N SER A 114 -10.35 -6.90 9.26
CA SER A 114 -10.68 -5.50 9.52
C SER A 114 -11.10 -4.77 8.24
N ILE A 115 -10.33 -4.91 7.15
CA ILE A 115 -10.67 -4.34 5.84
C ILE A 115 -11.95 -4.95 5.27
N ASN A 116 -12.17 -6.27 5.42
CA ASN A 116 -13.40 -6.93 4.97
C ASN A 116 -14.64 -6.48 5.76
N ASN A 117 -14.51 -6.28 7.07
CA ASN A 117 -15.57 -5.70 7.90
C ASN A 117 -15.89 -4.26 7.46
N ALA A 118 -14.87 -3.45 7.21
CA ALA A 118 -15.03 -2.09 6.70
C ALA A 118 -15.65 -2.06 5.29
N LYS A 119 -15.26 -2.98 4.40
CA LYS A 119 -15.88 -3.19 3.08
C LYS A 119 -17.37 -3.48 3.19
N LYS A 120 -17.74 -4.40 4.07
CA LYS A 120 -19.15 -4.77 4.30
C LYS A 120 -19.95 -3.62 4.91
N LYS A 121 -19.34 -2.85 5.81
CA LYS A 121 -19.93 -1.62 6.32
C LYS A 121 -20.10 -0.59 5.20
N ALA A 122 -19.09 -0.39 4.34
CA ALA A 122 -19.18 0.53 3.20
C ALA A 122 -20.28 0.16 2.23
N TYR A 123 -20.44 -1.14 1.93
CA TYR A 123 -21.62 -1.66 1.26
C TYR A 123 -22.88 -1.26 2.03
N ALA A 124 -23.03 -1.63 3.30
CA ALA A 124 -24.24 -1.37 4.05
C ALA A 124 -24.58 0.13 4.25
N ASP A 125 -23.58 1.01 4.21
CA ASP A 125 -23.72 2.45 4.37
C ASP A 125 -23.96 3.19 3.04
N ASN A 126 -23.64 2.60 1.88
CA ASN A 126 -23.62 3.33 0.60
C ASN A 126 -24.34 2.56 -0.51
N ALA A 127 -25.52 3.04 -0.92
CA ALA A 127 -26.36 2.41 -1.95
C ALA A 127 -25.65 2.23 -3.31
N PHE A 128 -24.62 3.03 -3.59
CA PHE A 128 -23.80 2.95 -4.80
C PHE A 128 -23.03 1.64 -4.94
N ILE A 129 -22.72 0.95 -3.84
CA ILE A 129 -22.15 -0.41 -3.88
C ILE A 129 -23.34 -1.38 -3.89
N SER A 130 -23.65 -1.93 -5.06
CA SER A 130 -24.78 -2.85 -5.26
C SER A 130 -24.52 -4.20 -4.58
N SER A 131 -23.27 -4.64 -4.52
CA SER A 131 -22.87 -5.85 -3.81
C SER A 131 -21.46 -5.71 -3.25
N HIS A 132 -21.23 -6.20 -2.02
CA HIS A 132 -19.88 -6.26 -1.46
C HIS A 132 -18.94 -7.21 -2.24
N GLN A 133 -19.47 -8.04 -3.15
CA GLN A 133 -18.71 -8.88 -4.08
C GLN A 133 -18.08 -8.07 -5.23
N GLN A 134 -18.48 -6.81 -5.43
CA GLN A 134 -17.83 -5.90 -6.40
C GLN A 134 -16.46 -5.40 -5.91
N ILE A 135 -16.08 -5.74 -4.67
CA ILE A 135 -14.82 -5.32 -4.04
C ILE A 135 -14.09 -6.56 -3.52
N ALA A 136 -12.96 -6.89 -4.15
CA ALA A 136 -12.04 -7.91 -3.66
C ALA A 136 -11.04 -7.30 -2.66
N VAL A 137 -10.71 -8.06 -1.62
CA VAL A 137 -9.65 -7.72 -0.64
C VAL A 137 -8.56 -8.77 -0.74
N ILE A 138 -7.31 -8.34 -0.89
CA ILE A 138 -6.11 -9.19 -0.96
C ILE A 138 -5.10 -8.71 0.08
N VAL A 139 -4.60 -9.58 0.94
CA VAL A 139 -3.55 -9.23 1.92
C VAL A 139 -2.43 -10.27 1.83
N PRO A 140 -1.24 -9.92 1.29
CA PRO A 140 -0.07 -10.77 1.41
C PRO A 140 0.40 -10.84 2.86
N GLN A 141 0.95 -11.98 3.24
CA GLN A 141 1.46 -12.26 4.57
C GLN A 141 3.00 -12.27 4.54
N PHE A 142 3.63 -11.33 5.24
CA PHE A 142 5.07 -11.25 5.40
C PHE A 142 5.49 -11.99 6.69
N LEU A 143 6.29 -13.03 6.52
CA LEU A 143 6.71 -13.91 7.60
C LEU A 143 8.19 -13.73 7.91
N GLY A 144 8.61 -14.14 9.11
CA GLY A 144 10.02 -14.13 9.52
C GLY A 144 10.53 -15.51 9.96
N PRO A 145 11.82 -15.61 10.31
CA PRO A 145 12.42 -16.86 10.78
C PRO A 145 11.73 -17.45 12.01
N LYS A 146 11.22 -16.61 12.92
CA LYS A 146 10.46 -17.04 14.10
C LYS A 146 9.14 -17.71 13.70
N ASP A 147 8.45 -17.13 12.71
CA ASP A 147 7.19 -17.66 12.17
C ASP A 147 7.41 -19.03 11.51
N ARG A 148 8.53 -19.21 10.78
CA ARG A 148 8.95 -20.53 10.27
C ARG A 148 9.27 -21.53 11.38
N LYS A 149 10.05 -21.11 12.38
CA LYS A 149 10.45 -21.98 13.49
C LYS A 149 9.26 -22.45 14.32
N ASP A 150 8.24 -21.61 14.46
CA ASP A 150 7.05 -21.91 15.26
C ASP A 150 5.90 -22.54 14.44
N GLY A 151 5.98 -22.56 13.09
CA GLY A 151 5.16 -23.42 12.22
C GLY A 151 4.23 -22.71 11.22
N SER A 152 4.20 -21.39 11.17
CA SER A 152 3.30 -20.65 10.26
C SER A 152 3.84 -20.46 8.84
N ALA A 153 5.15 -20.62 8.62
CA ALA A 153 5.77 -20.56 7.30
C ALA A 153 6.30 -21.92 6.84
N THR A 154 6.19 -22.21 5.54
CA THR A 154 6.74 -23.42 4.92
C THR A 154 8.20 -23.22 4.46
N GLU A 155 8.81 -24.25 3.87
CA GLU A 155 10.18 -24.13 3.31
C GLU A 155 10.27 -23.18 2.11
N THR A 156 9.18 -22.99 1.38
CA THR A 156 9.14 -22.16 0.17
C THR A 156 8.66 -20.74 0.44
N ASP A 157 8.09 -20.46 1.62
CA ASP A 157 7.55 -19.15 1.95
C ASP A 157 8.65 -18.11 2.10
N LEU A 158 8.52 -16.97 1.42
CA LEU A 158 9.41 -15.82 1.52
C LEU A 158 9.42 -15.25 2.94
N LEU A 159 10.62 -15.07 3.48
CA LEU A 159 10.86 -14.59 4.83
C LEU A 159 11.65 -13.29 4.83
N PHE A 160 11.35 -12.43 5.79
CA PHE A 160 12.03 -11.18 6.03
C PHE A 160 12.63 -11.14 7.44
N HIS A 161 13.70 -10.36 7.61
CA HIS A 161 14.26 -10.12 8.93
C HIS A 161 13.36 -9.15 9.72
N SER A 162 12.69 -9.62 10.78
CA SER A 162 11.85 -8.77 11.63
C SER A 162 10.84 -7.94 10.80
N ASN A 163 10.88 -6.61 10.89
CA ASN A 163 9.98 -5.70 10.19
C ASN A 163 10.57 -5.10 8.90
N THR A 164 11.68 -5.64 8.38
CA THR A 164 12.34 -5.13 7.17
C THR A 164 11.46 -5.24 5.91
N TRP A 165 10.44 -6.10 5.93
CA TRP A 165 9.40 -6.14 4.89
C TRP A 165 8.69 -4.79 4.75
N ALA A 166 8.45 -4.04 5.84
CA ALA A 166 7.80 -2.73 5.78
C ALA A 166 8.70 -1.65 5.19
N ASP A 167 9.98 -1.98 4.98
CA ASP A 167 11.03 -1.09 4.51
C ASP A 167 11.43 -1.42 3.07
N GLY A 168 10.74 -2.34 2.39
CA GLY A 168 11.08 -2.68 1.01
C GLY A 168 12.38 -3.44 0.85
N LEU A 169 12.96 -4.00 1.93
CA LEU A 169 14.19 -4.77 1.83
C LEU A 169 13.92 -6.16 1.24
N ASN A 170 15.00 -6.86 0.91
CA ASN A 170 14.92 -8.18 0.29
C ASN A 170 14.68 -9.30 1.31
N GLY A 171 14.18 -10.43 0.81
CA GLY A 171 14.00 -11.63 1.61
C GLY A 171 15.32 -12.26 2.05
N ILE A 172 15.24 -13.13 3.05
CA ILE A 172 16.38 -13.77 3.72
C ILE A 172 16.36 -15.30 3.66
N ASN A 173 15.57 -15.89 2.76
CA ASN A 173 15.58 -17.34 2.57
C ASN A 173 16.95 -17.82 2.03
N PRO A 174 17.23 -19.13 2.08
CA PRO A 174 18.42 -19.69 1.44
C PRO A 174 18.50 -19.32 -0.05
N LYS A 175 19.73 -19.02 -0.53
CA LYS A 175 20.02 -18.56 -1.90
C LYS A 175 19.37 -19.37 -3.02
N ARG A 176 19.18 -20.68 -2.82
CA ARG A 176 18.51 -21.57 -3.79
C ARG A 176 17.10 -21.09 -4.19
N LEU A 177 16.43 -20.31 -3.33
CA LEU A 177 15.10 -19.75 -3.59
C LEU A 177 15.14 -18.37 -4.26
N GLY A 178 16.32 -17.74 -4.37
CA GLY A 178 16.48 -16.39 -4.93
C GLY A 178 15.77 -15.30 -4.14
N ALA A 179 15.53 -15.49 -2.84
CA ALA A 179 14.81 -14.52 -2.02
C ALA A 179 15.61 -13.24 -1.77
N GLU A 180 16.94 -13.32 -1.82
CA GLU A 180 17.86 -12.20 -1.65
C GLU A 180 17.75 -11.16 -2.78
N SER A 181 17.08 -11.48 -3.89
CA SER A 181 16.75 -10.56 -4.98
C SER A 181 15.29 -10.13 -5.00
N VAL A 182 14.47 -10.58 -4.04
CA VAL A 182 13.03 -10.28 -3.97
C VAL A 182 12.77 -9.29 -2.85
N SER A 183 12.46 -8.05 -3.22
CA SER A 183 11.96 -7.04 -2.28
C SER A 183 10.51 -7.33 -1.89
N SER A 184 10.10 -6.92 -0.69
CA SER A 184 8.66 -6.86 -0.36
C SER A 184 7.87 -5.94 -1.30
N PHE A 185 8.50 -4.97 -1.97
CA PHE A 185 7.87 -4.19 -3.02
C PHE A 185 7.64 -5.01 -4.31
N ASP A 186 8.52 -5.96 -4.64
CA ASP A 186 8.29 -6.91 -5.74
C ASP A 186 7.09 -7.83 -5.43
N VAL A 187 6.87 -8.18 -4.16
CA VAL A 187 5.67 -8.91 -3.73
C VAL A 187 4.41 -8.11 -4.04
N ILE A 188 4.38 -6.80 -3.74
CA ILE A 188 3.22 -5.96 -4.08
C ILE A 188 3.04 -5.84 -5.59
N ASP A 189 4.13 -5.70 -6.37
CA ASP A 189 4.06 -5.73 -7.83
C ASP A 189 3.46 -7.05 -8.36
N ALA A 190 3.83 -8.18 -7.75
CA ALA A 190 3.27 -9.49 -8.10
C ALA A 190 1.78 -9.61 -7.73
N VAL A 191 1.36 -9.11 -6.56
CA VAL A 191 -0.05 -9.08 -6.16
C VAL A 191 -0.88 -8.19 -7.09
N VAL A 192 -0.35 -7.03 -7.50
CA VAL A 192 -1.01 -6.12 -8.47
C VAL A 192 -1.18 -6.80 -9.83
N SER A 193 -0.14 -7.50 -10.31
CA SER A 193 -0.19 -8.27 -11.56
C SER A 193 -1.24 -9.39 -11.48
N TYR A 194 -1.21 -10.17 -10.40
CA TYR A 194 -2.17 -11.23 -10.12
C TYR A 194 -3.61 -10.69 -10.09
N ALA A 195 -3.85 -9.62 -9.33
CA ALA A 195 -5.15 -8.98 -9.22
C ALA A 195 -5.65 -8.44 -10.57
N THR A 196 -4.76 -7.86 -11.37
CA THR A 196 -5.09 -7.34 -12.71
C THR A 196 -5.53 -8.46 -13.65
N LYS A 197 -4.87 -9.61 -13.60
CA LYS A 197 -5.24 -10.78 -14.41
C LYS A 197 -6.53 -11.43 -13.94
N LYS A 198 -6.72 -11.55 -12.61
CA LYS A 198 -7.87 -12.24 -12.01
C LYS A 198 -9.17 -11.43 -12.06
N TYR A 199 -9.07 -10.11 -11.92
CA TYR A 199 -10.20 -9.19 -11.88
C TYR A 199 -10.14 -8.22 -13.07
N PRO A 200 -10.45 -8.70 -14.29
CA PRO A 200 -10.21 -7.95 -15.52
C PRO A 200 -11.03 -6.66 -15.63
N ASN A 201 -12.18 -6.60 -14.95
CA ASN A 201 -13.06 -5.43 -14.94
C ASN A 201 -12.81 -4.50 -13.74
N ALA A 202 -11.83 -4.81 -12.87
CA ALA A 202 -11.46 -3.92 -11.80
C ALA A 202 -10.98 -2.61 -12.41
N GLN A 203 -11.55 -1.48 -12.00
CA GLN A 203 -11.21 -0.15 -12.52
C GLN A 203 -10.17 0.55 -11.65
N ARG A 204 -10.11 0.18 -10.36
CA ARG A 204 -9.19 0.75 -9.38
C ARG A 204 -8.57 -0.34 -8.53
N ILE A 205 -7.26 -0.22 -8.29
CA ILE A 205 -6.53 -0.96 -7.27
C ILE A 205 -6.12 0.03 -6.19
N VAL A 206 -6.44 -0.29 -4.95
CA VAL A 206 -6.07 0.49 -3.77
C VAL A 206 -5.06 -0.31 -2.97
N PHE A 207 -3.98 0.31 -2.51
CA PHE A 207 -3.08 -0.27 -1.51
C PHE A 207 -3.20 0.51 -0.20
N GLY A 208 -3.74 -0.13 0.83
CA GLY A 208 -4.08 0.50 2.10
C GLY A 208 -3.46 -0.19 3.31
N GLY A 209 -3.09 0.59 4.32
CA GLY A 209 -2.47 0.08 5.55
C GLY A 209 -2.64 1.05 6.72
N HIS A 210 -2.48 0.52 7.93
CA HIS A 210 -2.47 1.29 9.18
C HIS A 210 -1.13 1.11 9.91
N SER A 211 -0.71 2.10 10.69
CA SER A 211 0.50 2.03 11.53
C SER A 211 1.75 1.68 10.71
N MET A 212 2.48 0.61 11.06
CA MET A 212 3.62 0.12 10.27
C MET A 212 3.25 -0.27 8.83
N GLY A 213 2.06 -0.83 8.62
CA GLY A 213 1.55 -1.09 7.27
C GLY A 213 1.35 0.18 6.46
N ALA A 214 0.97 1.29 7.11
CA ALA A 214 0.87 2.59 6.44
C ALA A 214 2.24 3.18 6.08
N GLN A 215 3.29 2.90 6.87
CA GLN A 215 4.67 3.22 6.50
C GLN A 215 5.08 2.45 5.23
N PHE A 216 4.73 1.16 5.15
CA PHE A 216 5.00 0.33 3.98
C PHE A 216 4.27 0.84 2.73
N VAL A 217 2.98 1.15 2.84
CA VAL A 217 2.20 1.78 1.76
C VAL A 217 2.84 3.07 1.29
N HIS A 218 3.22 3.95 2.22
CA HIS A 218 3.83 5.23 1.90
C HIS A 218 5.16 5.07 1.17
N ARG A 219 6.06 4.22 1.68
CA ARG A 219 7.36 3.95 1.05
C ARG A 219 7.19 3.31 -0.32
N TYR A 220 6.28 2.36 -0.48
CA TYR A 220 5.99 1.77 -1.78
C TYR A 220 5.45 2.83 -2.74
N ALA A 221 4.46 3.65 -2.36
CA ALA A 221 3.95 4.72 -3.21
C ALA A 221 5.05 5.67 -3.71
N ALA A 222 5.99 5.99 -2.82
CA ALA A 222 7.12 6.87 -3.06
C ALA A 222 8.19 6.27 -3.99
N LEU A 223 8.47 4.97 -3.83
CA LEU A 223 9.59 4.28 -4.48
C LEU A 223 9.18 3.38 -5.65
N ARG A 224 7.87 3.13 -5.82
CA ARG A 224 7.32 2.31 -6.91
C ARG A 224 7.73 2.87 -8.27
N LYS A 225 8.22 1.97 -9.12
CA LYS A 225 8.67 2.22 -10.48
C LYS A 225 7.53 2.79 -11.35
N ASP A 226 7.88 3.66 -12.29
CA ASP A 226 6.94 4.24 -13.26
C ASP A 226 6.50 3.22 -14.33
N GLY A 227 5.50 3.57 -15.14
CA GLY A 227 4.99 2.70 -16.22
C GLY A 227 4.19 1.49 -15.75
N LYS A 228 3.79 1.48 -14.47
CA LYS A 228 2.95 0.45 -13.86
C LYS A 228 1.50 0.94 -13.78
N ARG A 229 0.55 0.00 -13.68
CA ARG A 229 -0.88 0.28 -13.48
C ARG A 229 -1.11 1.31 -12.38
N ASP A 230 -1.95 2.30 -12.62
CA ASP A 230 -2.29 3.34 -11.64
C ASP A 230 -2.99 2.77 -10.41
N MET A 231 -2.72 3.36 -9.25
CA MET A 231 -3.17 2.89 -7.94
C MET A 231 -3.48 4.05 -7.01
N HIS A 232 -4.43 3.82 -6.10
CA HIS A 232 -4.62 4.68 -4.94
C HIS A 232 -3.83 4.12 -3.75
N PHE A 233 -3.17 4.99 -3.00
CA PHE A 233 -2.43 4.63 -1.80
C PHE A 233 -3.12 5.24 -0.58
N VAL A 234 -3.39 4.44 0.45
CA VAL A 234 -4.09 4.88 1.67
C VAL A 234 -3.20 4.58 2.88
N ALA A 235 -2.56 5.63 3.40
CA ALA A 235 -1.65 5.52 4.55
C ALA A 235 -2.33 6.10 5.81
N ALA A 236 -2.76 5.23 6.72
CA ALA A 236 -3.42 5.62 7.97
C ALA A 236 -2.48 5.52 9.19
N ASN A 237 -2.31 6.63 9.93
CA ASN A 237 -1.48 6.69 11.13
C ASN A 237 -0.03 6.13 11.01
N PRO A 238 0.78 6.44 9.98
CA PRO A 238 2.18 6.00 9.97
C PRO A 238 2.96 6.43 11.22
N GLY A 239 3.77 5.50 11.72
CA GLY A 239 4.76 5.74 12.77
C GLY A 239 5.81 6.78 12.37
N SER A 240 6.25 6.71 11.12
CA SER A 240 7.21 7.64 10.51
C SER A 240 6.95 7.72 9.01
N TRP A 241 7.55 8.71 8.36
CA TRP A 241 7.40 9.01 6.94
C TRP A 241 8.76 9.04 6.27
N LEU A 242 8.79 8.65 5.00
CA LEU A 242 9.98 8.78 4.14
C LEU A 242 9.99 10.18 3.52
N TYR A 243 11.02 10.97 3.82
CA TYR A 243 11.19 12.32 3.29
C TYR A 243 12.14 12.34 2.10
N PHE A 244 11.81 13.14 1.09
CA PHE A 244 12.70 13.46 -0.02
C PHE A 244 13.28 14.87 0.07
N ASN A 245 13.11 15.53 1.20
CA ASN A 245 13.78 16.77 1.55
C ASN A 245 14.44 16.62 2.93
N GLN A 246 15.38 17.51 3.23
CA GLN A 246 16.07 17.54 4.53
C GLN A 246 15.35 18.41 5.56
N SER A 247 14.12 18.83 5.26
CA SER A 247 13.30 19.62 6.18
C SER A 247 12.73 18.71 7.25
N ARG A 248 12.88 19.15 8.49
CA ARG A 248 12.26 18.58 9.68
C ARG A 248 11.68 19.75 10.43
N ILE A 249 10.45 20.09 10.07
CA ILE A 249 9.79 21.33 10.50
C ILE A 249 9.77 21.37 12.03
N ASN A 250 10.17 22.49 12.62
CA ASN A 250 10.27 22.69 14.07
C ASN A 250 11.16 21.64 14.77
N TRP A 251 12.27 21.27 14.13
CA TRP A 251 13.32 20.44 14.73
C TRP A 251 14.70 20.92 14.28
N ASN A 252 15.53 21.32 15.24
CA ASN A 252 16.82 21.97 14.99
C ASN A 252 18.05 21.13 15.42
N ASP A 253 17.84 20.00 16.10
CA ASP A 253 18.91 19.18 16.68
C ASP A 253 19.56 18.19 15.67
N LYS A 254 19.80 18.63 14.43
CA LYS A 254 20.39 17.79 13.36
C LYS A 254 21.71 17.13 13.78
N ALA A 255 22.57 17.89 14.45
CA ALA A 255 23.89 17.41 14.88
C ALA A 255 23.83 16.25 15.90
N LYS A 256 22.76 16.17 16.70
CA LYS A 256 22.57 15.11 17.71
C LYS A 256 21.92 13.85 17.14
N CYS A 257 21.60 13.87 15.84
CA CYS A 257 20.77 12.86 15.20
C CYS A 257 21.18 12.68 13.73
N PRO A 258 22.45 12.34 13.45
CA PRO A 258 22.98 12.36 12.08
C PRO A 258 22.23 11.43 11.12
N ALA A 259 21.56 10.38 11.64
CA ALA A 259 20.79 9.42 10.86
C ALA A 259 19.35 9.85 10.53
N TYR A 260 18.91 11.06 10.93
CA TYR A 260 17.51 11.52 10.73
C TYR A 260 17.03 11.51 9.28
N ASP A 261 17.98 11.53 8.33
CA ASP A 261 17.75 11.58 6.89
C ASP A 261 18.27 10.32 6.19
N ASP A 262 18.81 9.34 6.92
CA ASP A 262 19.17 8.04 6.36
C ASP A 262 17.91 7.23 6.01
N TYR A 263 18.06 6.23 5.16
CA TYR A 263 16.96 5.30 4.92
C TYR A 263 16.59 4.60 6.22
N LYS A 264 15.33 4.57 6.66
CA LYS A 264 14.05 4.80 5.95
C LYS A 264 13.33 6.10 6.28
N MET A 265 14.04 7.07 6.86
CA MET A 265 13.52 8.38 7.30
C MET A 265 13.75 9.45 6.22
N GLY A 266 14.82 9.30 5.46
CA GLY A 266 15.10 10.00 4.21
C GLY A 266 15.81 9.08 3.21
N ILE A 267 16.71 9.63 2.41
CA ILE A 267 17.50 8.90 1.40
C ILE A 267 18.99 9.26 1.42
N SER A 268 19.48 9.79 2.54
CA SER A 268 20.91 10.02 2.77
C SER A 268 21.66 8.68 2.71
N GLN A 269 22.82 8.70 2.07
CA GLN A 269 23.77 7.59 2.00
C GLN A 269 25.14 8.07 2.51
N ARG A 270 25.13 8.70 3.69
CA ARG A 270 26.37 9.05 4.41
C ARG A 270 27.12 7.78 4.80
N ALA A 271 28.40 7.93 5.17
CA ALA A 271 29.16 6.81 5.74
C ALA A 271 28.42 6.23 6.97
N GLY A 272 28.18 4.91 6.93
CA GLY A 272 27.46 4.17 7.97
C GLY A 272 25.93 4.30 7.94
N ALA A 273 25.34 4.85 6.87
CA ALA A 273 23.89 4.77 6.65
C ALA A 273 23.46 3.37 6.22
N ASP A 274 22.22 2.99 6.54
CA ASP A 274 21.60 1.77 6.01
C ASP A 274 21.50 1.83 4.48
N GLU A 275 21.61 0.66 3.85
CA GLU A 275 21.47 0.53 2.40
C GLU A 275 20.06 0.89 1.93
N LEU A 276 19.98 1.56 0.78
CA LEU A 276 18.72 1.74 0.08
C LEU A 276 18.16 0.39 -0.40
N PRO A 277 16.82 0.23 -0.45
CA PRO A 277 16.23 -0.98 -1.00
C PRO A 277 16.66 -1.14 -2.47
N PRO A 278 17.27 -2.27 -2.86
CA PRO A 278 17.74 -2.50 -4.23
C PRO A 278 16.65 -2.28 -5.29
N TYR A 279 15.39 -2.55 -4.92
CA TYR A 279 14.20 -2.27 -5.73
C TYR A 279 14.18 -0.85 -6.31
N ALA A 280 14.60 0.15 -5.54
CA ALA A 280 14.48 1.58 -5.88
C ALA A 280 15.82 2.30 -6.02
N ALA A 281 16.95 1.66 -5.72
CA ALA A 281 18.26 2.31 -5.67
C ALA A 281 18.61 3.04 -6.98
N SER A 282 18.35 2.43 -8.14
CA SER A 282 18.59 3.05 -9.45
C SER A 282 17.72 4.28 -9.71
N ASP A 283 16.44 4.21 -9.33
CA ASP A 283 15.52 5.35 -9.45
C ASP A 283 15.87 6.48 -8.49
N ILE A 284 16.32 6.16 -7.28
CA ILE A 284 16.78 7.15 -6.31
C ILE A 284 18.01 7.89 -6.85
N ALA A 285 18.99 7.16 -7.39
CA ALA A 285 20.17 7.75 -8.00
C ALA A 285 19.83 8.62 -9.21
N ARG A 286 18.91 8.17 -10.07
CA ARG A 286 18.53 8.86 -11.31
C ARG A 286 17.67 10.10 -11.08
N LEU A 287 16.68 10.03 -10.19
CA LEU A 287 15.71 11.11 -9.98
C LEU A 287 16.17 12.12 -8.93
N GLY A 288 16.96 11.67 -7.96
CA GLY A 288 17.29 12.43 -6.78
C GLY A 288 16.05 12.89 -5.99
N ARG A 289 16.29 13.77 -5.03
CA ARG A 289 15.27 14.31 -4.11
C ARG A 289 14.11 15.03 -4.81
N ALA A 290 14.45 15.90 -5.77
CA ALA A 290 13.45 16.69 -6.49
C ALA A 290 12.55 15.80 -7.36
N GLY A 291 13.13 14.86 -8.12
CA GLY A 291 12.37 13.94 -8.97
C GLY A 291 11.50 12.99 -8.15
N LEU A 292 11.98 12.48 -7.02
CA LEU A 292 11.17 11.66 -6.10
C LEU A 292 10.04 12.44 -5.44
N THR A 293 10.28 13.71 -5.07
CA THR A 293 9.23 14.60 -4.54
C THR A 293 8.15 14.83 -5.59
N ALA A 294 8.52 15.09 -6.84
CA ALA A 294 7.58 15.24 -7.94
C ALA A 294 6.81 13.93 -8.20
N ARG A 295 7.50 12.78 -8.23
CA ARG A 295 6.90 11.46 -8.42
C ARG A 295 5.82 11.19 -7.37
N ILE A 296 6.13 11.33 -6.08
CA ILE A 296 5.15 11.03 -5.03
C ILE A 296 3.99 12.03 -5.03
N ALA A 297 4.24 13.31 -5.33
CA ALA A 297 3.20 14.33 -5.45
C ALA A 297 2.22 14.04 -6.62
N ASP A 298 2.66 13.30 -7.63
CA ASP A 298 1.83 12.86 -8.75
C ASP A 298 1.13 11.50 -8.51
N ARG A 299 1.44 10.79 -7.42
CA ARG A 299 0.67 9.59 -7.03
C ARG A 299 -0.66 9.99 -6.39
N ARG A 300 -1.70 9.16 -6.58
CA ARG A 300 -2.97 9.26 -5.86
C ARG A 300 -2.81 8.78 -4.41
N LEU A 301 -2.39 9.67 -3.52
CA LEU A 301 -2.02 9.37 -2.13
C LEU A 301 -2.98 10.01 -1.12
N HIS A 302 -3.64 9.17 -0.34
CA HIS A 302 -4.56 9.57 0.72
C HIS A 302 -3.89 9.37 2.08
N LEU A 303 -3.67 10.48 2.78
CA LEU A 303 -3.04 10.52 4.09
C LEU A 303 -4.13 10.65 5.15
N LEU A 304 -4.24 9.65 6.03
CA LEU A 304 -5.22 9.64 7.12
C LEU A 304 -4.49 9.69 8.46
N VAL A 305 -4.91 10.58 9.34
CA VAL A 305 -4.47 10.60 10.74
C VAL A 305 -5.65 10.64 11.69
N GLY A 306 -5.63 9.83 12.74
CA GLY A 306 -6.60 9.88 13.82
C GLY A 306 -6.51 11.22 14.53
N ALA A 307 -7.65 11.88 14.74
CA ALA A 307 -7.71 13.15 15.46
C ALA A 307 -7.13 13.01 16.89
N ASN A 308 -7.25 11.83 17.48
CA ASN A 308 -6.75 11.52 18.82
C ASN A 308 -5.52 10.61 18.82
N ASP A 309 -4.88 10.39 17.67
CA ASP A 309 -3.63 9.62 17.60
C ASP A 309 -2.43 10.48 18.04
N LYS A 310 -2.37 10.71 19.34
CA LYS A 310 -1.37 11.56 20.01
C LYS A 310 -0.19 10.75 20.56
N GLY A 311 -0.16 9.44 20.35
CA GLY A 311 0.94 8.58 20.78
C GLY A 311 2.20 8.79 19.93
N SER A 312 3.38 8.64 20.54
CA SER A 312 4.66 8.74 19.84
C SER A 312 4.96 7.48 19.01
N GLY A 313 4.66 6.29 19.56
CA GLY A 313 4.85 4.99 18.91
C GLY A 313 6.33 4.57 18.79
N ASP A 314 7.10 5.35 18.04
CA ASP A 314 8.54 5.21 17.82
C ASP A 314 9.28 6.35 18.54
N TYR A 315 10.16 5.99 19.47
CA TYR A 315 10.93 6.94 20.30
C TYR A 315 12.34 7.21 19.77
N SER A 316 12.71 6.61 18.63
CA SER A 316 13.99 6.89 17.99
C SER A 316 14.15 8.38 17.69
N CYS A 317 15.40 8.84 17.67
CA CYS A 317 15.69 10.24 17.43
C CYS A 317 15.17 10.69 16.05
N GLU A 318 15.31 9.82 15.06
CA GLU A 318 14.98 10.06 13.67
C GLU A 318 13.46 10.15 13.47
N ALA A 319 12.68 9.34 14.20
CA ALA A 319 11.22 9.47 14.22
C ALA A 319 10.78 10.76 14.94
N ASN A 320 11.42 11.11 16.06
CA ASN A 320 11.15 12.34 16.81
C ASN A 320 11.50 13.61 16.03
N ALA A 321 12.49 13.56 15.14
CA ALA A 321 12.79 14.63 14.19
C ALA A 321 11.59 14.99 13.31
N GLN A 322 10.66 14.05 13.10
CA GLN A 322 9.47 14.25 12.27
C GLN A 322 8.27 14.81 13.06
N GLY A 323 8.33 14.88 14.39
CA GLY A 323 7.23 15.28 15.26
C GLY A 323 7.04 14.34 16.45
N THR A 324 6.23 14.77 17.42
CA THR A 324 6.09 14.11 18.74
C THR A 324 4.96 13.09 18.84
N SER A 325 4.12 12.98 17.82
CA SER A 325 3.02 12.01 17.74
C SER A 325 2.71 11.62 16.30
N HIS A 326 2.02 10.49 16.08
CA HIS A 326 1.59 10.08 14.74
C HIS A 326 0.85 11.19 13.98
N ARG A 327 -0.13 11.83 14.63
CA ARG A 327 -0.86 12.97 14.05
C ARG A 327 0.07 14.13 13.68
N ASN A 328 0.97 14.50 14.59
CA ASN A 328 1.89 15.62 14.33
C ASN A 328 2.91 15.30 13.23
N ARG A 329 3.41 14.06 13.18
CA ARG A 329 4.32 13.57 12.13
C ARG A 329 3.68 13.62 10.75
N GLY A 330 2.43 13.17 10.61
CA GLY A 330 1.69 13.27 9.35
C GLY A 330 1.49 14.72 8.89
N GLN A 331 1.10 15.61 9.81
CA GLN A 331 0.92 17.02 9.49
C GLN A 331 2.23 17.69 9.04
N ARG A 332 3.34 17.44 9.75
CA ARG A 332 4.67 17.99 9.40
C ARG A 332 5.20 17.40 8.09
N TYR A 333 4.96 16.11 7.84
CA TYR A 333 5.32 15.47 6.58
C TYR A 333 4.61 16.15 5.41
N LEU A 334 3.28 16.25 5.46
CA LEU A 334 2.48 16.92 4.44
C LEU A 334 2.96 18.37 4.22
N GLN A 335 3.12 19.13 5.31
CA GLN A 335 3.62 20.50 5.23
C GLN A 335 4.98 20.57 4.52
N SER A 336 5.90 19.64 4.81
CA SER A 336 7.23 19.62 4.18
C SER A 336 7.18 19.40 2.66
N VAL A 337 6.26 18.53 2.20
CA VAL A 337 6.04 18.26 0.77
C VAL A 337 5.46 19.50 0.10
N ILE A 338 4.43 20.09 0.70
CA ILE A 338 3.81 21.33 0.20
C ILE A 338 4.85 22.45 0.07
N GLN A 339 5.72 22.61 1.07
CA GLN A 339 6.77 23.64 1.06
C GLN A 339 7.87 23.39 0.02
N SER A 340 8.07 22.13 -0.38
CA SER A 340 9.03 21.73 -1.42
C SER A 340 8.49 21.96 -2.84
N LEU A 341 7.20 22.30 -2.99
CA LEU A 341 6.52 22.55 -4.26
C LEU A 341 6.11 24.04 -4.33
N PRO A 342 6.73 24.89 -5.17
CA PRO A 342 6.55 26.34 -5.12
C PRO A 342 5.08 26.83 -5.21
N ALA A 343 4.30 26.29 -6.16
CA ALA A 343 2.90 26.65 -6.36
C ALA A 343 2.03 26.25 -5.15
N ASN A 344 2.27 25.05 -4.63
CA ASN A 344 1.60 24.51 -3.45
C ASN A 344 1.94 25.31 -2.18
N ASN A 345 3.22 25.68 -1.99
CA ASN A 345 3.65 26.52 -0.88
C ASN A 345 2.97 27.91 -0.93
N ALA A 346 2.87 28.52 -2.11
CA ALA A 346 2.14 29.78 -2.27
C ALA A 346 0.65 29.63 -1.92
N ALA A 347 0.01 28.52 -2.29
CA ALA A 347 -1.37 28.22 -1.91
C ALA A 347 -1.55 28.01 -0.40
N LEU A 348 -0.62 27.32 0.26
CA LEU A 348 -0.64 27.17 1.73
C LEU A 348 -0.51 28.52 2.45
N LYS A 349 0.37 29.40 1.97
CA LYS A 349 0.51 30.77 2.51
C LYS A 349 -0.80 31.55 2.38
N ARG A 350 -1.44 31.53 1.20
CA ARG A 350 -2.75 32.18 0.97
C ARG A 350 -3.86 31.62 1.86
N ALA A 351 -3.82 30.32 2.16
CA ALA A 351 -4.80 29.67 3.06
C ALA A 351 -4.59 30.01 4.55
N GLY A 352 -3.58 30.82 4.91
CA GLY A 352 -3.30 31.16 6.30
C GLY A 352 -2.28 30.24 6.99
N GLY A 353 -1.46 29.53 6.21
CA GLY A 353 -0.30 28.78 6.69
C GLY A 353 -0.63 27.42 7.31
N ALA A 354 0.35 26.80 7.96
CA ALA A 354 0.31 25.40 8.40
C ALA A 354 -0.82 25.06 9.40
N ARG A 355 -1.43 26.06 10.06
CA ARG A 355 -2.54 25.86 11.00
C ARG A 355 -3.74 25.17 10.36
N VAL A 356 -4.00 25.40 9.07
CA VAL A 356 -5.14 24.79 8.36
C VAL A 356 -5.00 23.28 8.20
N LEU A 357 -3.77 22.76 8.25
CA LEU A 357 -3.49 21.33 8.23
C LEU A 357 -3.83 20.64 9.56
N GLY A 358 -4.28 21.39 10.57
CA GLY A 358 -4.88 20.82 11.78
C GLY A 358 -6.21 20.10 11.52
N GLY A 359 -6.89 20.42 10.42
CA GLY A 359 -8.11 19.76 9.92
C GLY A 359 -7.91 19.13 8.53
N SER A 360 -8.91 18.40 8.06
CA SER A 360 -8.88 17.75 6.75
C SER A 360 -8.80 18.75 5.60
N GLN A 361 -8.05 18.40 4.56
CA GLN A 361 -7.90 19.18 3.33
C GLN A 361 -8.06 18.26 2.11
N GLY A 362 -8.89 18.68 1.17
CA GLY A 362 -9.09 17.99 -0.09
C GLY A 362 -7.96 18.26 -1.11
N PRO A 363 -8.06 17.65 -2.31
CA PRO A 363 -7.11 17.88 -3.37
C PRO A 363 -6.98 19.36 -3.74
N GLY A 364 -5.75 19.87 -3.86
CA GLY A 364 -5.47 21.27 -4.18
C GLY A 364 -5.72 22.27 -3.04
N GLN A 365 -6.49 21.91 -2.02
CA GLN A 365 -6.82 22.80 -0.91
C GLN A 365 -5.61 23.04 -0.01
N ALA A 366 -5.39 24.30 0.40
CA ALA A 366 -4.26 24.70 1.24
C ALA A 366 -2.89 24.20 0.75
N GLY A 367 -2.72 24.05 -0.57
CA GLY A 367 -1.48 23.56 -1.17
C GLY A 367 -1.30 22.04 -1.14
N VAL A 368 -2.27 21.25 -0.67
CA VAL A 368 -2.23 19.78 -0.81
C VAL A 368 -2.10 19.42 -2.30
N PRO A 369 -1.22 18.47 -2.71
CA PRO A 369 -1.11 18.06 -4.11
C PRO A 369 -2.45 17.65 -4.73
N GLN A 370 -2.60 17.87 -6.04
CA GLN A 370 -3.89 17.69 -6.75
C GLN A 370 -4.42 16.26 -6.74
N LYS A 371 -3.56 15.27 -6.48
CA LYS A 371 -3.95 13.86 -6.40
C LYS A 371 -3.98 13.35 -4.96
N TRP A 372 -3.79 14.23 -3.97
CA TRP A 372 -3.69 13.86 -2.56
C TRP A 372 -4.95 14.23 -1.77
N THR A 373 -5.16 13.54 -0.65
CA THR A 373 -6.06 14.02 0.40
C THR A 373 -5.36 13.97 1.76
N TRP A 374 -5.73 14.90 2.62
CA TRP A 374 -5.36 14.92 4.02
C TRP A 374 -6.63 14.80 4.86
N ASP A 375 -6.77 13.70 5.57
CA ASP A 375 -7.98 13.35 6.31
C ASP A 375 -7.64 13.26 7.81
N VAL A 376 -8.15 14.20 8.61
CA VAL A 376 -8.12 14.13 10.06
C VAL A 376 -9.38 13.42 10.54
N VAL A 377 -9.22 12.20 11.05
CA VAL A 377 -10.31 11.26 11.31
C VAL A 377 -10.71 11.29 12.78
N SER A 378 -11.81 11.95 13.10
CA SER A 378 -12.36 12.02 14.45
C SER A 378 -13.41 10.92 14.70
N PRO A 379 -13.48 10.30 15.89
CA PRO A 379 -12.62 10.50 17.07
C PRO A 379 -11.42 9.54 17.12
N CYS A 380 -11.02 8.96 16.00
CA CYS A 380 -10.08 7.84 15.98
C CYS A 380 -8.72 8.16 16.62
N THR A 381 -8.19 7.15 17.31
CA THR A 381 -6.84 7.08 17.88
C THR A 381 -5.96 6.22 16.96
N HIS A 382 -4.93 5.56 17.51
CA HIS A 382 -4.09 4.58 16.81
C HIS A 382 -4.80 3.22 16.65
N ASP A 383 -5.97 3.21 16.02
CA ASP A 383 -6.88 2.07 15.93
C ASP A 383 -7.30 1.81 14.47
N GLU A 384 -6.89 0.69 13.90
CA GLU A 384 -7.17 0.34 12.51
C GLU A 384 -8.66 0.11 12.25
N VAL A 385 -9.40 -0.44 13.22
CA VAL A 385 -10.84 -0.68 13.09
C VAL A 385 -11.56 0.65 12.97
N CYS A 386 -11.27 1.61 13.85
CA CYS A 386 -11.84 2.95 13.79
C CYS A 386 -11.47 3.62 12.47
N MET A 387 -10.18 3.61 12.11
CA MET A 387 -9.70 4.28 10.90
C MET A 387 -10.36 3.73 9.63
N PHE A 388 -10.41 2.40 9.44
CA PHE A 388 -11.00 1.79 8.24
C PHE A 388 -12.53 1.89 8.20
N ASN A 389 -13.21 1.82 9.35
CA ASN A 389 -14.68 1.92 9.40
C ASN A 389 -15.20 3.38 9.40
N SER A 390 -14.34 4.37 9.61
CA SER A 390 -14.70 5.79 9.54
C SER A 390 -15.22 6.19 8.15
N VAL A 391 -15.95 7.30 8.05
CA VAL A 391 -16.44 7.84 6.77
C VAL A 391 -15.26 8.10 5.81
N GLN A 392 -14.17 8.66 6.31
CA GLN A 392 -12.96 8.94 5.54
C GLN A 392 -12.28 7.62 5.10
N GLY A 393 -12.10 6.66 6.01
CA GLY A 393 -11.53 5.35 5.69
C GLY A 393 -12.31 4.61 4.62
N GLN A 394 -13.64 4.52 4.79
CA GLN A 394 -14.52 3.92 3.80
C GLN A 394 -14.43 4.64 2.45
N LYS A 395 -14.39 5.98 2.47
CA LYS A 395 -14.26 6.78 1.26
C LYS A 395 -12.99 6.44 0.50
N ARG A 396 -11.83 6.46 1.16
CA ARG A 396 -10.53 6.25 0.49
C ARG A 396 -10.32 4.80 0.06
N LEU A 397 -10.75 3.83 0.88
CA LEU A 397 -10.58 2.41 0.57
C LEU A 397 -11.58 1.92 -0.47
N PHE A 398 -12.85 2.36 -0.41
CA PHE A 398 -13.94 1.70 -1.15
C PHE A 398 -14.73 2.58 -2.11
N LEU A 399 -14.75 3.91 -1.95
CA LEU A 399 -15.67 4.78 -2.70
C LEU A 399 -14.98 5.72 -3.71
N ASP A 400 -13.79 6.25 -3.42
CA ASP A 400 -13.14 7.25 -4.28
C ASP A 400 -12.76 6.67 -5.64
N GLY A 401 -13.40 7.11 -6.71
CA GLY A 401 -13.24 6.52 -8.05
C GLY A 401 -13.95 5.16 -8.21
N PHE A 402 -14.92 4.83 -7.33
CA PHE A 402 -15.80 3.69 -7.54
C PHE A 402 -16.82 4.01 -8.64
N PRO A 403 -17.14 3.07 -9.53
CA PRO A 403 -17.97 3.37 -10.70
C PRO A 403 -19.38 3.74 -10.24
N ARG A 404 -19.89 4.89 -10.68
CA ARG A 404 -21.28 5.28 -10.42
C ARG A 404 -22.17 4.67 -11.52
N PRO A 405 -23.37 4.15 -11.18
CA PRO A 405 -24.33 3.73 -12.19
C PRO A 405 -24.54 4.83 -13.23
N GLY A 406 -24.35 4.52 -14.52
CA GLY A 406 -24.49 5.47 -15.63
C GLY A 406 -23.25 6.31 -15.97
N SER A 407 -22.15 6.22 -15.20
CA SER A 407 -20.87 6.83 -15.63
C SER A 407 -20.26 5.97 -16.74
N LYS A 408 -20.16 6.53 -17.95
CA LYS A 408 -19.24 6.00 -18.97
C LYS A 408 -17.84 5.95 -18.34
N ARG A 409 -17.07 4.93 -18.69
CA ARG A 409 -15.63 4.86 -18.42
C ARG A 409 -15.05 6.23 -18.80
N ASN A 410 -14.55 7.03 -17.84
CA ASN A 410 -13.81 8.26 -18.18
C ASN A 410 -12.51 7.81 -18.84
N LEU A 411 -12.59 7.54 -20.14
CA LEU A 411 -11.46 7.23 -21.01
C LEU A 411 -10.57 8.47 -21.18
N ASP A 412 -11.12 9.66 -20.94
CA ASP A 412 -10.43 10.94 -21.06
C ASP A 412 -9.26 11.11 -20.06
N GLU A 413 -9.20 10.37 -18.94
CA GLU A 413 -8.01 10.41 -18.07
C GLU A 413 -6.88 9.48 -18.54
N ASP A 414 -7.21 8.39 -19.24
CA ASP A 414 -6.23 7.42 -19.72
C ASP A 414 -5.68 7.82 -21.12
N GLU A 415 -6.48 8.49 -21.95
CA GLU A 415 -6.10 8.95 -23.30
C GLU A 415 -5.04 10.07 -23.23
N PHE A 416 -5.10 10.95 -22.23
CA PHE A 416 -4.07 11.96 -21.98
C PHE A 416 -2.72 11.38 -21.54
N GLU A 417 -2.70 10.20 -20.91
CA GLU A 417 -1.46 9.51 -20.50
C GLU A 417 -0.85 8.73 -21.67
N GLU A 418 -1.66 8.15 -22.56
CA GLU A 418 -1.17 7.53 -23.80
C GLU A 418 -0.61 8.58 -24.78
N GLU A 419 -1.28 9.74 -24.94
CA GLU A 419 -0.76 10.85 -25.73
C GLU A 419 0.52 11.44 -25.13
N ARG A 420 0.62 11.57 -23.79
CA ARG A 420 1.87 12.01 -23.14
C ARG A 420 3.01 11.02 -23.33
N ALA A 421 2.76 9.72 -23.19
CA ALA A 421 3.76 8.69 -23.43
C ALA A 421 4.23 8.65 -24.90
N ALA A 422 3.32 8.92 -25.84
CA ALA A 422 3.65 9.06 -27.26
C ALA A 422 4.44 10.35 -27.56
N LEU A 423 4.12 11.47 -26.89
CA LEU A 423 4.81 12.75 -27.05
C LEU A 423 6.25 12.69 -26.52
N VAL A 424 6.48 12.01 -25.40
CA VAL A 424 7.82 11.79 -24.81
C VAL A 424 8.68 10.88 -25.69
N LYS A 425 8.09 9.92 -26.40
CA LYS A 425 8.80 9.09 -27.39
C LYS A 425 9.17 9.84 -28.66
N ARG A 426 8.37 10.84 -29.08
CA ARG A 426 8.63 11.66 -30.29
C ARG A 426 9.70 12.73 -30.08
N THR A 427 9.96 13.15 -28.84
CA THR A 427 10.99 14.16 -28.53
C THR A 427 12.39 13.58 -28.31
N HIS A 428 12.58 12.26 -28.45
CA HIS A 428 13.89 11.59 -28.42
C HIS A 428 14.34 11.12 -29.82
N VAL A 429 14.21 11.98 -30.83
CA VAL A 429 14.91 11.79 -32.10
C VAL A 429 16.29 12.45 -31.99
N GLN A 430 17.33 11.65 -32.22
CA GLN A 430 18.74 12.03 -32.17
C GLN A 430 19.05 13.28 -33.01
N PRO A 431 20.04 14.11 -32.62
CA PRO A 431 20.54 15.16 -33.50
C PRO A 431 21.30 14.51 -34.66
N HIS A 432 20.80 14.68 -35.89
CA HIS A 432 21.56 14.43 -37.10
C HIS A 432 22.74 15.41 -37.15
N VAL A 433 23.95 14.89 -36.95
CA VAL A 433 25.20 15.58 -37.25
C VAL A 433 25.31 15.69 -38.78
N ARG A 434 25.14 16.91 -39.31
CA ARG A 434 25.52 17.24 -40.70
C ARG A 434 27.03 17.44 -40.74
N ALA A 435 27.74 16.54 -41.41
CA ALA A 435 29.12 16.74 -41.81
C ALA A 435 29.15 17.85 -42.88
N VAL A 436 29.89 18.93 -42.60
CA VAL A 436 30.22 19.97 -43.57
C VAL A 436 31.58 19.61 -44.15
N HIS A 437 31.61 19.23 -45.43
CA HIS A 437 32.82 19.27 -46.23
C HIS A 437 32.98 20.69 -46.79
N HIS A 438 34.13 21.31 -46.54
CA HIS A 438 34.65 22.35 -47.42
C HIS A 438 36.15 22.14 -47.63
N VAL A 439 36.51 22.25 -48.90
CA VAL A 439 37.84 22.48 -49.49
C VAL A 439 38.43 23.78 -48.95
#